data_AF-A0A7K5IEV4-F1
#
_entry.id   AF-A0A7K5IEV4-F1
#
_cell.length_a   1.000
_cell.length_b   1.000
_cell.length_c   1.000
_cell.angle_alpha   90.00
_cell.angle_beta   90.00
_cell.angle_gamma   90.00
#
_symmetry.space_group_name_H-M   'P 1'
#
loop_
_entity.id
_entity.type
_entity.pdbx_description
1 polymer ?
#
loop_
_entity_poly.entity_id
_entity_poly.type
_entity_poly.pdbx_seq_one_letter_code
_entity_poly.pdbx_strand_id
1 'polypeptide(L)' 'FGRGGAEGPRALGISKEFVVLVDLGAKEVVFNCFTGDVIGWSAEGAALRIYHGRGDLVSVRVAAAAPGAEGAAAEGAEA' A
#
# COMPACT_ATOMS: atom_id res chain seq x y z
N PHE A 1 2.37 18.93 11.71
CA PHE A 1 3.34 18.41 10.72
C PHE A 1 2.64 17.41 9.81
N GLY A 2 2.00 17.88 8.75
CA GLY A 2 1.31 17.04 7.77
C GLY A 2 1.50 17.67 6.40
N ARG A 3 2.76 17.72 5.94
CA ARG A 3 3.02 18.12 4.56
C ARG A 3 2.38 17.04 3.69
N GLY A 4 1.43 17.45 2.86
CA GLY A 4 0.81 16.56 1.87
C GLY A 4 1.91 15.85 1.09
N GLY A 5 2.11 14.56 1.39
CA GLY A 5 2.76 13.67 0.46
C GLY A 5 1.79 13.57 -0.71
N ALA A 6 2.25 13.95 -1.90
CA ALA A 6 1.47 13.88 -3.12
C ALA A 6 0.63 12.58 -3.12
N GLU A 7 -0.68 12.66 -3.30
CA GLU A 7 -1.54 11.49 -3.49
C GLU A 7 -1.26 10.89 -4.89
N GLY A 8 -0.01 10.49 -5.11
CA GLY A 8 0.43 9.76 -6.29
C GLY A 8 0.08 8.28 -6.16
N PRO A 9 0.10 7.54 -7.28
CA PRO A 9 -0.12 6.11 -7.27
C PRO A 9 0.98 5.43 -6.45
N ARG A 10 0.56 4.67 -5.43
CA ARG A 10 1.46 3.88 -4.58
C ARG A 10 1.06 2.42 -4.63
N ALA A 11 2.06 1.55 -4.61
CA ALA A 11 1.87 0.10 -4.54
C ALA A 11 2.24 -0.40 -3.14
N LEU A 12 1.32 -1.12 -2.51
CA LEU A 12 1.60 -1.88 -1.28
C LEU A 12 2.05 -3.29 -1.67
N GLY A 13 3.26 -3.66 -1.27
CA GLY A 13 3.79 -5.02 -1.40
C GLY A 13 3.84 -5.72 -0.04
N ILE A 14 3.35 -6.95 0.02
CA ILE A 14 3.41 -7.79 1.22
C ILE A 14 4.00 -9.13 0.82
N SER A 15 5.04 -9.56 1.53
CA SER A 15 5.64 -10.88 1.43
C SER A 15 5.75 -11.53 2.80
N LYS A 16 6.29 -12.75 2.84
CA LYS A 16 6.63 -13.42 4.10
C LYS A 16 7.59 -12.60 4.96
N GLU A 17 8.49 -11.85 4.34
CA GLU A 17 9.62 -11.20 5.03
C GLU A 17 9.43 -9.70 5.19
N PHE A 18 8.75 -9.05 4.24
CA PHE A 18 8.66 -7.59 4.19
C PHE A 18 7.25 -7.08 3.90
N VAL A 19 6.95 -5.93 4.48
CA VAL A 19 5.86 -5.05 4.06
C VAL A 19 6.48 -3.76 3.53
N VAL A 20 6.19 -3.42 2.27
CA VAL A 20 6.77 -2.27 1.59
C VAL A 20 5.71 -1.39 0.94
N LEU A 21 5.92 -0.07 0.97
CA LEU A 21 5.15 0.89 0.16
C LEU A 21 6.09 1.55 -0.83
N VAL A 22 5.73 1.50 -2.10
CA VAL A 22 6.51 2.10 -3.20
C VAL A 22 5.73 3.27 -3.78
N ASP A 23 6.37 4.42 -3.88
CA ASP A 23 5.87 5.55 -4.65
C ASP A 23 6.23 5.32 -6.12
N LEU A 24 5.22 5.11 -6.98
CA LEU A 24 5.45 4.77 -8.38
C LEU A 24 5.90 5.98 -9.22
N GLY A 25 5.61 7.20 -8.75
CA GLY A 25 6.06 8.43 -9.41
C GLY A 25 7.53 8.71 -9.15
N ALA A 26 7.94 8.64 -7.88
CA ALA A 26 9.33 8.81 -7.48
C ALA A 26 10.20 7.57 -7.77
N LYS A 27 9.58 6.39 -7.95
CA LYS A 27 10.25 5.08 -8.05
C LYS A 27 11.09 4.75 -6.82
N GLU A 28 10.57 5.07 -5.64
CA GLU A 28 11.26 4.92 -4.37
C GLU A 28 10.44 4.11 -3.36
N VAL A 29 11.13 3.35 -2.50
CA VAL A 29 10.52 2.69 -1.34
C VAL A 29 10.35 3.73 -0.24
N VAL A 30 9.11 4.11 0.03
CA VAL A 30 8.77 5.15 1.03
C VAL A 30 8.42 4.56 2.39
N PHE A 31 8.19 3.25 2.44
CA PHE A 31 8.04 2.49 3.69
C PHE A 31 8.55 1.06 3.49
N ASN A 32 9.22 0.53 4.51
CA ASN A 32 9.68 -0.85 4.58
C ASN A 32 9.72 -1.28 6.06
N CYS A 33 9.13 -2.41 6.39
CA CYS A 33 9.38 -3.09 7.66
C CYS A 33 9.44 -4.60 7.46
N PHE A 34 10.05 -5.30 8.42
CA PHE A 34 9.93 -6.75 8.46
C PHE A 34 8.50 -7.12 8.84
N THR A 35 7.97 -8.19 8.24
CA THR A 35 6.63 -8.69 8.58
C THR A 35 6.54 -9.08 10.07
N GLY A 36 7.64 -9.49 10.69
CA GLY A 36 7.71 -9.77 12.13
C GLY A 36 7.56 -8.54 13.05
N ASP A 37 7.75 -7.33 12.52
CA ASP A 37 7.54 -6.08 13.25
C ASP A 37 6.08 -5.60 13.17
N VAL A 38 5.24 -6.23 12.35
CA VAL A 38 3.80 -5.92 12.26
C VAL A 38 3.10 -6.50 13.47
N ILE A 39 2.50 -5.65 14.28
CA ILE A 39 1.79 -6.02 15.51
C ILE A 39 0.32 -6.34 15.20
N GLY A 40 -0.24 -5.71 14.16
CA GLY A 40 -1.59 -5.96 13.69
C GLY A 40 -2.00 -5.01 12.57
N TRP A 41 -3.16 -5.28 11.97
CA TRP A 41 -3.77 -4.41 10.97
C TRP A 41 -5.27 -4.30 11.17
N SER A 42 -5.86 -3.23 10.62
CA SER A 42 -7.31 -3.08 10.53
C SER A 42 -7.69 -2.50 9.19
N ALA A 43 -8.85 -2.89 8.67
CA ALA A 43 -9.43 -2.34 7.46
C ALA A 43 -10.76 -1.65 7.78
N GLU A 44 -10.96 -0.45 7.24
CA GLU A 44 -12.18 0.33 7.41
C GLU A 44 -12.54 1.00 6.08
N GLY A 45 -13.60 0.53 5.44
CA GLY A 45 -13.95 0.93 4.08
C GLY A 45 -12.81 0.65 3.10
N ALA A 46 -12.34 1.67 2.40
CA ALA A 46 -11.23 1.58 1.45
C ALA A 46 -9.85 1.85 2.08
N ALA A 47 -9.75 1.95 3.40
CA ALA A 47 -8.50 2.23 4.11
C ALA A 47 -7.97 0.99 4.83
N LEU A 48 -6.67 0.73 4.69
CA LEU A 48 -5.92 -0.26 5.45
C LEU A 48 -4.95 0.46 6.39
N ARG A 49 -4.94 0.07 7.66
CA ARG A 49 -4.04 0.59 8.71
C ARG A 49 -3.14 -0.54 9.18
N ILE A 50 -1.83 -0.35 9.11
CA ILE A 50 -0.81 -1.32 9.52
C ILE A 50 -0.07 -0.74 10.71
N TYR A 51 -0.13 -1.44 11.85
CA TYR A 51 0.55 -1.07 13.08
C TYR A 51 1.84 -1.87 13.22
N HIS A 52 2.97 -1.20 13.45
CA HIS A 52 4.28 -1.83 13.48
C HIS A 52 5.20 -1.29 14.59
N GLY A 53 6.26 -2.04 14.90
CA GLY A 53 7.30 -1.66 15.85
C GLY A 53 6.76 -1.48 17.27
N ARG A 54 6.68 -0.23 17.75
CA ARG A 54 6.16 0.12 19.09
C ARG A 54 4.78 0.79 19.05
N GLY A 55 4.05 0.62 17.95
CA GLY A 55 2.72 1.22 17.73
C GLY A 55 2.70 2.33 16.68
N ASP A 56 3.74 2.44 15.86
CA ASP A 56 3.74 3.32 14.68
C ASP A 56 2.72 2.83 13.65
N LEU A 57 2.23 3.75 12.82
CA LEU A 57 1.12 3.51 11.91
C LEU A 57 1.46 3.96 10.49
N VAL A 58 1.27 3.06 9.53
CA VAL A 58 1.12 3.39 8.12
C VAL A 58 -0.32 3.14 7.70
N SER A 59 -0.91 4.13 7.02
CA SER A 59 -2.24 4.00 6.43
C SER A 59 -2.17 4.17 4.92
N VAL A 60 -2.79 3.24 4.21
CA VAL A 60 -3.02 3.33 2.77
C VAL A 60 -4.51 3.36 2.51
N ARG A 61 -4.91 4.05 1.44
CA ARG A 61 -6.30 4.11 0.98
C ARG A 61 -6.33 3.74 -0.49
N VAL A 62 -7.26 2.86 -0.85
CA VAL A 62 -7.59 2.62 -2.25
C VAL A 62 -8.44 3.78 -2.74
N ALA A 63 -7.99 4.46 -3.80
CA ALA A 63 -8.83 5.44 -4.48
C ALA A 63 -10.08 4.73 -5.01
N ALA A 64 -11.27 5.31 -4.80
CA ALA A 64 -12.47 4.78 -5.43
C ALA A 64 -12.21 4.67 -6.93
N ALA A 65 -12.42 3.49 -7.51
CA ALA A 65 -12.29 3.31 -8.94
C ALA A 65 -13.15 4.39 -9.61
N ALA A 66 -12.54 5.23 -10.45
CA ALA A 66 -13.33 6.06 -11.34
C ALA A 66 -14.26 5.12 -12.13
N PRO A 67 -15.55 5.44 -12.28
CA PRO A 67 -16.46 4.60 -13.06
C PRO A 67 -15.87 4.44 -14.47
N GLY A 68 -15.35 3.24 -14.78
CA GLY A 68 -14.65 2.93 -16.03
C GLY A 68 -13.29 2.21 -15.92
N ALA A 69 -12.75 1.96 -14.72
CA ALA A 69 -11.46 1.25 -14.54
C ALA A 69 -11.57 -0.28 -14.33
N GLU A 70 -12.76 -0.86 -14.46
CA GLU A 70 -12.94 -2.33 -14.44
C GLU A 70 -12.68 -2.86 -15.86
N GLY A 71 -11.48 -3.37 -16.11
CA GLY A 71 -11.10 -3.91 -17.43
C GLY A 71 -9.61 -4.03 -17.75
N ALA A 72 -8.71 -3.66 -16.84
CA ALA A 72 -7.25 -3.73 -17.08
C ALA A 72 -6.51 -4.62 -16.06
N ALA A 73 -7.14 -5.69 -15.58
CA ALA A 73 -6.46 -6.77 -14.87
C ALA A 73 -6.20 -7.93 -15.84
N ALA A 74 -4.99 -7.94 -16.41
CA ALA A 74 -4.26 -9.06 -17.02
C ALA A 74 -5.08 -10.18 -17.68
N GLU A 75 -5.41 -10.01 -18.98
CA GLU A 75 -5.43 -11.15 -19.90
C GLU A 75 -4.00 -11.28 -20.45
N GLY A 76 -3.24 -12.21 -19.88
CA GLY A 76 -1.88 -12.54 -20.26
C GLY A 76 -1.72 -14.04 -20.25
N ALA A 77 -1.89 -14.62 -21.44
CA ALA A 77 -1.79 -16.03 -21.78
C ALA A 77 -0.61 -16.76 -21.13
N GLU A 78 -0.88 -17.89 -20.48
CA GLU A 78 0.06 -19.00 -20.40
C GLU A 78 -0.15 -19.84 -21.67
N ALA A 79 0.93 -20.11 -22.41
CA ALA A 79 0.96 -20.85 -23.68
C ALA A 79 1.32 -22.32 -23.46
#